data_AF-A0A8C3I1R2-F1
#
_entry.id   AF-A0A8C3I1R2-F1
#
_cell.length_a   1.000
_cell.length_b   1.000
_cell.length_c   1.000
_cell.angle_alpha   90.00
_cell.angle_beta   90.00
_cell.angle_gamma   90.00
#
_symmetry.space_group_name_H-M   'P 1'
#
loop_
_entity.id
_entity.type
_entity.pdbx_description
1 polymer ?
#
loop_
_entity_poly.entity_id
_entity_poly.type
_entity_poly.pdbx_seq_one_letter_code
_entity_poly.pdbx_strand_id
1 'polypeptide(L)'
;SQWVGSAPDINSVPKAAPLSVHDVPAATRGSAGIDLVNQKNMDITLPGEVLLMPSQIQGPLPEGTVGLVLPRSSASKQGLFVVPGVVDSDYGGIIHVQLWSHLPKQLFQGDKICQ
;
A
#
# COMPACT_ATOMS: atom_id res chain seq x y z
N SER A 1 -4.60 33.10 25.38
CA SER A 1 -5.40 32.19 24.53
C SER A 1 -5.61 32.89 23.20
N GLN A 2 -5.47 32.32 22.01
CA GLN A 2 -5.25 30.96 21.53
C GLN A 2 -4.31 31.09 20.32
N TRP A 3 -3.32 30.21 20.22
CA TRP A 3 -2.64 29.96 18.95
C TRP A 3 -3.67 29.31 18.01
N VAL A 4 -4.10 30.02 16.97
CA VAL A 4 -4.89 29.45 15.86
C VAL A 4 -3.91 29.22 14.72
N GLY A 5 -3.11 28.17 14.83
CA GLY A 5 -2.38 27.64 13.69
C GLY A 5 -3.38 26.93 12.80
N SER A 6 -3.61 27.43 11.58
CA SER A 6 -4.31 26.70 10.54
C SER A 6 -3.63 25.34 10.35
N ALA A 7 -4.43 24.25 10.38
CA ALA A 7 -3.93 22.93 10.04
C ALA A 7 -3.30 23.00 8.63
N PRO A 8 -2.13 22.38 8.41
CA PRO A 8 -1.52 22.37 7.09
C PRO A 8 -2.51 21.73 6.11
N ASP A 9 -2.67 22.34 4.93
CA ASP A 9 -3.44 21.77 3.84
C ASP A 9 -2.78 20.43 3.48
N ILE A 10 -3.44 19.32 3.85
CA ILE A 10 -2.92 17.97 3.61
C ILE A 10 -2.71 17.68 2.12
N ASN A 11 -3.32 18.49 1.24
CA ASN A 11 -3.14 18.38 -0.21
C ASN A 11 -1.90 19.13 -0.73
N SER A 12 -1.23 19.93 0.11
CA SER A 12 -0.02 20.68 -0.26
C SER A 12 1.29 19.92 0.03
N VAL A 13 1.22 18.73 0.62
CA VAL A 13 2.38 17.86 0.79
C VAL A 13 2.68 17.22 -0.58
N PRO A 14 3.89 17.40 -1.15
CA PRO A 14 4.24 16.76 -2.41
C PRO A 14 4.04 15.25 -2.28
N LYS A 15 3.17 14.67 -3.12
CA LYS A 15 3.05 13.22 -3.22
C LYS A 15 4.42 12.69 -3.65
N ALA A 16 5.06 11.90 -2.79
CA ALA A 16 6.36 11.32 -3.10
C ALA A 16 6.30 10.62 -4.46
N ALA A 17 7.34 10.80 -5.27
CA ALA A 17 7.43 10.11 -6.56
C ALA A 17 7.36 8.59 -6.32
N PRO A 18 6.72 7.83 -7.22
CA PRO A 18 6.73 6.38 -7.14
C PRO A 18 8.16 5.85 -7.12
N LEU A 19 8.38 4.80 -6.33
CA LEU A 19 9.63 4.08 -6.27
C LEU A 19 9.63 3.00 -7.35
N SER A 20 10.76 2.87 -8.06
CA SER A 20 11.00 1.70 -8.90
C SER A 20 11.12 0.46 -8.03
N VAL A 21 10.55 -0.66 -8.47
CA VAL A 21 10.67 -1.96 -7.77
C VAL A 21 12.13 -2.40 -7.61
N HIS A 22 13.05 -1.91 -8.44
CA HIS A 22 14.48 -2.21 -8.36
C HIS A 22 15.19 -1.53 -7.18
N ASP A 23 14.61 -0.44 -6.65
CA ASP A 23 15.26 0.42 -5.66
C ASP A 23 14.71 0.23 -4.25
N VAL A 24 13.71 -0.67 -4.07
CA VAL A 24 13.07 -0.87 -2.78
C VAL A 24 13.64 -2.11 -2.08
N PRO A 25 14.35 -1.95 -0.95
CA PRO A 25 14.91 -3.09 -0.25
C PRO A 25 13.81 -3.87 0.49
N ALA A 26 14.00 -5.18 0.56
CA ALA A 26 13.23 -6.01 1.48
C ALA A 26 13.54 -5.62 2.93
N ALA A 27 12.61 -5.89 3.85
CA ALA A 27 12.76 -5.48 5.25
C ALA A 27 13.98 -6.11 5.95
N THR A 28 14.36 -7.32 5.56
CA THR A 28 15.55 -8.02 6.05
C THR A 28 16.14 -8.87 4.92
N ARG A 29 17.36 -9.38 5.11
CA ARG A 29 17.99 -10.31 4.16
C ARG A 29 17.19 -11.62 3.96
N GLY A 30 16.37 -12.02 4.93
CA GLY A 30 15.55 -13.24 4.86
C GLY A 30 14.11 -13.00 4.40
N SER A 31 13.76 -11.76 4.05
CA SER A 31 12.41 -11.42 3.60
C SER A 31 12.16 -11.95 2.19
N ALA A 32 11.00 -12.58 1.98
CA ALA A 32 10.61 -13.14 0.68
C ALA A 32 10.01 -12.11 -0.30
N GLY A 33 9.60 -10.94 0.21
CA GLY A 33 8.96 -9.88 -0.57
C GLY A 33 9.26 -8.50 0.01
N ILE A 34 8.70 -7.48 -0.64
CA ILE A 34 8.89 -6.07 -0.32
C ILE A 34 7.60 -5.53 0.28
N ASP A 35 7.65 -4.94 1.47
CA ASP A 35 6.46 -4.38 2.09
C ASP A 35 5.86 -3.23 1.24
N LEU A 36 4.61 -3.37 0.83
CA LEU A 36 3.81 -2.29 0.25
C LEU A 36 3.14 -1.49 1.37
N VAL A 37 3.36 -0.18 1.33
CA VAL A 37 3.04 0.75 2.41
C VAL A 37 1.91 1.66 1.98
N ASN A 38 0.92 1.83 2.85
CA ASN A 38 -0.16 2.77 2.63
C ASN A 38 0.38 4.21 2.55
N GLN A 39 0.15 4.90 1.42
CA GLN A 39 0.76 6.20 1.14
C GLN A 39 0.02 7.39 1.76
N LYS A 40 -1.21 7.20 2.22
CA LYS A 40 -2.05 8.23 2.83
C LYS A 40 -3.06 7.61 3.77
N ASN A 41 -3.68 8.41 4.64
CA ASN A 41 -4.80 7.91 5.43
C ASN A 41 -5.96 7.51 4.50
N MET A 42 -6.59 6.37 4.78
CA MET A 42 -7.70 5.81 4.01
C MET A 42 -8.69 5.13 4.96
N ASP A 43 -9.97 5.16 4.60
CA ASP A 43 -11.03 4.53 5.38
C ASP A 43 -11.77 3.50 4.53
N ILE A 44 -11.93 2.29 5.06
CA ILE A 44 -12.93 1.33 4.59
C ILE A 44 -14.20 1.66 5.38
N THR A 45 -15.17 2.28 4.72
CA THR A 45 -16.33 2.88 5.41
C THR A 45 -17.48 1.90 5.56
N LEU A 46 -17.71 1.06 4.55
CA LEU A 46 -18.80 0.11 4.52
C LEU A 46 -18.27 -1.33 4.64
N PRO A 47 -18.87 -2.18 5.49
CA PRO A 47 -18.65 -3.62 5.45
C PRO A 47 -18.84 -4.15 4.03
N GLY A 48 -17.88 -4.92 3.52
CA GLY A 48 -18.00 -5.47 2.16
C GLY A 48 -17.33 -4.65 1.06
N GLU A 49 -16.97 -3.39 1.33
CA GLU A 49 -16.34 -2.51 0.34
C GLU A 49 -14.90 -2.97 0.01
N VAL A 50 -14.57 -2.97 -1.28
CA VAL A 50 -13.19 -3.18 -1.74
C VAL A 50 -12.58 -1.82 -2.04
N LEU A 51 -11.54 -1.48 -1.29
CA LEU A 51 -10.79 -0.25 -1.45
C LEU A 51 -9.54 -0.52 -2.30
N LEU A 52 -9.31 0.29 -3.32
CA LEU A 52 -8.11 0.22 -4.13
C LEU A 52 -7.03 1.18 -3.59
N MET A 53 -5.98 0.62 -2.99
CA MET A 53 -4.86 1.38 -2.43
C MET A 53 -3.70 1.44 -3.45
N PRO A 54 -3.30 2.63 -3.93
CA PRO A 54 -2.09 2.76 -4.73
C PRO A 54 -0.87 2.52 -3.84
N SER A 55 0.01 1.60 -4.23
CA SER A 55 1.27 1.40 -3.53
C SER A 55 2.27 2.52 -3.84
N GLN A 56 3.42 2.46 -3.18
CA GLN A 56 4.59 3.28 -3.51
C GLN A 56 5.38 2.75 -4.71
N ILE A 57 5.03 1.58 -5.27
CA ILE A 57 5.84 0.90 -6.27
C ILE A 57 5.26 1.09 -7.67
N GLN A 58 6.14 1.44 -8.60
CA GLN A 58 5.87 1.43 -10.03
C GLN A 58 6.74 0.36 -10.70
N GLY A 59 6.15 -0.36 -11.65
CA GLY A 59 6.91 -1.24 -12.52
C GLY A 59 7.67 -0.47 -13.62
N PRO A 60 8.27 -1.18 -14.59
CA PRO A 60 8.17 -2.63 -14.81
C PRO A 60 8.88 -3.44 -13.71
N LEU A 61 8.53 -4.72 -13.61
CA LEU A 61 9.28 -5.69 -12.78
C LEU A 61 10.54 -6.16 -13.53
N PRO A 62 11.49 -6.82 -12.84
CA PRO A 62 12.56 -7.51 -13.55
C PRO A 62 12.00 -8.44 -14.62
N GLU A 63 12.63 -8.46 -15.79
CA GLU A 63 12.19 -9.26 -16.93
C GLU A 63 12.08 -10.75 -16.56
N GLY A 64 11.02 -11.41 -17.04
CA GLY A 64 10.78 -12.84 -16.79
C GLY A 64 10.27 -13.16 -15.38
N THR A 65 9.88 -12.15 -14.59
CA THR A 65 9.30 -12.34 -13.26
C THR A 65 7.79 -12.13 -13.23
N VAL A 66 7.19 -12.50 -12.10
CA VAL A 66 5.81 -12.18 -11.76
C VAL A 66 5.79 -11.57 -10.36
N GLY A 67 5.03 -10.48 -10.19
CA GLY A 67 4.76 -9.91 -8.88
C GLY A 67 3.55 -10.59 -8.27
N LEU A 68 3.68 -11.04 -7.02
CA LEU A 68 2.55 -11.55 -6.24
C LEU A 68 2.25 -10.55 -5.14
N VAL A 69 1.02 -10.03 -5.10
CA VAL A 69 0.57 -9.14 -4.03
C VAL A 69 -0.17 -9.96 -2.98
N LEU A 70 0.44 -10.18 -1.82
CA LEU A 70 -0.07 -11.07 -0.77
C LEU A 70 -0.12 -10.36 0.60
N PRO A 71 -1.10 -10.69 1.45
CA PRO A 71 -1.25 -10.02 2.74
C PRO A 71 -0.06 -10.29 3.68
N ARG A 72 0.31 -9.28 4.48
CA ARG A 72 1.18 -9.51 5.65
C ARG A 72 0.39 -10.20 6.74
N SER A 73 1.04 -11.08 7.49
CA SER A 73 0.40 -11.77 8.62
C SER A 73 -0.19 -10.81 9.66
N SER A 74 0.42 -9.65 9.87
CA SER A 74 -0.11 -8.61 10.76
C SER A 74 -1.41 -7.99 10.24
N ALA A 75 -1.55 -7.78 8.93
CA ALA A 75 -2.78 -7.25 8.33
C ALA A 75 -3.93 -8.25 8.51
N SER A 76 -3.69 -9.52 8.19
CA SER A 76 -4.67 -10.61 8.36
C SER A 76 -5.12 -10.76 9.81
N LYS A 77 -4.18 -10.68 10.78
CA LYS A 77 -4.49 -10.74 12.22
C LYS A 77 -5.39 -9.61 12.71
N GLN A 78 -5.39 -8.47 12.00
CA GLN A 78 -6.25 -7.34 12.31
C GLN A 78 -7.53 -7.31 11.45
N GLY A 79 -7.89 -8.41 10.79
CA GLY A 79 -9.11 -8.49 9.96
C GLY A 79 -9.08 -7.60 8.71
N LEU A 80 -7.90 -7.20 8.24
CA LEU A 80 -7.72 -6.58 6.94
C LEU A 80 -7.27 -7.67 5.95
N PHE A 81 -8.04 -7.82 4.89
CA PHE A 81 -7.76 -8.77 3.84
C PHE A 81 -7.22 -8.04 2.62
N VAL A 82 -6.31 -8.72 1.93
CA VAL A 82 -5.77 -8.30 0.63
C VAL A 82 -6.25 -9.33 -0.36
N VAL A 83 -6.92 -8.88 -1.43
CA VAL A 83 -7.27 -9.76 -2.54
C VAL A 83 -5.97 -10.10 -3.27
N PRO A 84 -5.58 -11.39 -3.37
CA PRO A 84 -4.35 -11.76 -4.07
C PRO A 84 -4.35 -11.25 -5.50
N GLY A 85 -3.22 -10.70 -5.93
CA GLY A 85 -3.04 -10.13 -7.26
C GLY A 85 -1.78 -10.65 -7.93
N VAL A 86 -1.84 -10.70 -9.26
CA VAL A 86 -0.70 -10.97 -10.14
C VAL A 86 -0.34 -9.67 -10.83
N VAL A 87 0.94 -9.32 -10.85
CA VAL A 87 1.50 -8.18 -11.57
C VAL A 87 2.42 -8.72 -12.66
N ASP A 88 2.09 -8.44 -13.91
CA ASP A 88 2.90 -8.82 -15.06
C ASP A 88 4.21 -8.02 -15.09
N SER A 89 5.27 -8.63 -15.63
CA SER A 89 6.60 -7.98 -15.62
C SER A 89 6.67 -6.70 -16.44
N ASP A 90 5.88 -6.58 -17.49
CA ASP A 90 5.81 -5.42 -18.37
C ASP A 90 4.81 -4.35 -17.90
N TYR A 91 4.14 -4.55 -16.77
CA TYR A 91 3.24 -3.57 -16.20
C TYR A 91 4.02 -2.34 -15.70
N GLY A 92 4.03 -1.27 -16.50
CA GLY A 92 4.75 -0.02 -16.20
C GLY A 92 4.01 0.95 -15.27
N GLY A 93 2.85 0.56 -14.75
CA GLY A 93 2.00 1.40 -13.91
C GLY A 93 2.31 1.27 -12.42
N ILE A 94 1.57 2.06 -11.63
CA ILE A 94 1.56 1.92 -10.17
C ILE A 94 0.89 0.61 -9.79
N ILE A 95 1.54 -0.19 -8.96
CA ILE A 95 0.96 -1.41 -8.42
C ILE A 95 -0.13 -1.01 -7.43
N HIS A 96 -1.34 -1.51 -7.65
CA HIS A 96 -2.47 -1.26 -6.76
C HIS A 96 -2.80 -2.50 -5.94
N VAL A 97 -3.26 -2.27 -4.71
CA VAL A 97 -3.61 -3.31 -3.74
C VAL A 97 -5.09 -3.21 -3.46
N GLN A 98 -5.81 -4.30 -3.68
CA GLN A 98 -7.23 -4.40 -3.34
C GLN A 98 -7.37 -4.82 -1.88
N LEU A 99 -7.96 -3.94 -1.07
CA LEU A 99 -8.15 -4.11 0.36
C LEU A 99 -9.61 -4.34 0.67
N TRP A 100 -9.88 -5.24 1.61
CA TRP A 100 -11.23 -5.52 2.08
C TRP A 100 -11.25 -5.75 3.58
N SER A 101 -12.32 -5.34 4.24
CA SER A 101 -12.57 -5.71 5.63
C SER A 101 -14.06 -5.95 5.87
N HIS A 102 -14.35 -6.84 6.83
CA HIS A 102 -15.72 -7.11 7.25
C HIS A 102 -16.31 -6.01 8.14
N LEU A 103 -15.46 -5.22 8.80
CA LEU A 103 -15.87 -4.10 9.66
C LEU A 103 -15.23 -2.81 9.16
N PRO A 104 -15.83 -1.64 9.46
CA PRO A 104 -15.20 -0.36 9.13
C PRO A 104 -13.80 -0.29 9.73
N LYS A 105 -12.84 0.21 8.95
CA LYS A 105 -11.43 0.22 9.35
C LYS A 105 -10.71 1.45 8.82
N GLN A 106 -9.99 2.11 9.71
CA GLN A 106 -9.05 3.18 9.36
C GLN A 106 -7.69 2.58 9.04
N LEU A 107 -7.07 3.06 7.97
CA LEU A 107 -5.73 2.71 7.54
C LEU A 107 -4.90 3.99 7.55
N PHE A 108 -3.77 3.94 8.22
CA PHE A 108 -2.92 5.11 8.38
C PHE A 108 -1.78 5.10 7.36
N GLN A 109 -1.33 6.29 6.99
CA GLN A 109 -0.10 6.43 6.23
C GLN A 109 1.05 5.75 6.96
N GLY A 110 1.85 4.96 6.24
CA GLY A 110 2.96 4.20 6.81
C GLY A 110 2.61 2.77 7.23
N ASP A 111 1.32 2.40 7.25
CA ASP A 111 0.93 1.01 7.51
C ASP A 111 1.50 0.08 6.43
N LYS A 112 2.20 -0.96 6.86
CA LYS A 112 2.73 -2.03 6.01
C LYS A 112 1.66 -3.10 5.83
N ILE A 113 1.04 -3.17 4.65
CA ILE A 113 -0.21 -3.93 4.43
C ILE A 113 0.03 -5.28 3.77
N CYS A 114 0.75 -5.31 2.66
CA CYS A 114 1.04 -6.50 1.86
C CYS A 114 2.51 -6.54 1.47
N GLN A 115 2.92 -7.62 0.81
CA GLN A 115 4.24 -7.81 0.22
C GLN A 115 4.15 -8.61 -1.08
#